data_AF-A0A938MJH7-F1
#
_entry.id   AF-A0A938MJH7-F1
#
_cell.length_a   1.000
_cell.length_b   1.000
_cell.length_c   1.000
_cell.angle_alpha   90.00
_cell.angle_beta   90.00
_cell.angle_gamma   90.00
#
_symmetry.space_group_name_H-M   'P 1'
#
loop_
_entity.id
_entity.type
_entity.pdbx_description
1 polymer ?
#
loop_
_entity_poly.entity_id
_entity_poly.type
_entity_poly.pdbx_seq_one_letter_code
_entity_poly.pdbx_strand_id
1 'polypeptide(L)'
;MTCGRLMLIVSVWIATGAAGWAKNVTLVRDGQPMATIVVSQTASEQVRGAAKTLADYVEQASGAKLALVADDAVPKGTVIAVGKTKLAAGEEILPKGLDDDGFVIQVRGDR
;
A
#
# COMPACT_ATOMS: atom_id res chain seq x y z
N MET A 1 -65.12 25.03 -4.66
CA MET A 1 -64.71 24.17 -3.53
C MET A 1 -63.78 23.10 -4.06
N THR A 2 -62.69 22.89 -3.35
CA THR A 2 -61.42 22.23 -3.72
C THR A 2 -61.57 20.77 -4.17
N CYS A 3 -61.00 20.39 -5.32
CA CYS A 3 -60.70 18.99 -5.63
C CYS A 3 -59.18 18.86 -5.81
N GLY A 4 -58.56 18.19 -4.84
CA GLY A 4 -57.13 18.21 -4.55
C GLY A 4 -56.27 17.57 -5.63
N ARG A 5 -55.26 18.32 -6.05
CA ARG A 5 -54.16 17.85 -6.89
C ARG A 5 -53.26 16.98 -6.02
N LEU A 6 -53.45 15.66 -6.09
CA LEU A 6 -52.64 14.66 -5.38
C LEU A 6 -51.22 14.67 -5.95
N MET A 7 -50.35 15.48 -5.35
CA MET A 7 -48.94 15.59 -5.71
C MET A 7 -48.19 14.45 -4.99
N LEU A 8 -47.96 13.35 -5.71
CA LEU A 8 -47.16 12.21 -5.25
C LEU A 8 -45.69 12.64 -5.14
N ILE A 9 -45.24 12.93 -3.92
CA ILE A 9 -43.84 13.15 -3.60
C ILE A 9 -43.20 11.77 -3.42
N VAL A 10 -42.54 11.26 -4.46
CA VAL A 10 -41.65 10.11 -4.34
C VAL A 10 -40.32 10.63 -3.79
N SER A 11 -40.16 10.55 -2.47
CA SER A 11 -38.89 10.80 -1.80
C SER A 11 -37.94 9.63 -2.10
N VAL A 12 -37.07 9.82 -3.09
CA VAL A 12 -35.96 8.91 -3.39
C VAL A 12 -34.88 9.12 -2.31
N TRP A 13 -34.82 8.20 -1.35
CA TRP A 13 -33.73 8.13 -0.40
C TRP A 13 -32.50 7.59 -1.12
N ILE A 14 -31.66 8.49 -1.65
CA ILE A 14 -30.31 8.13 -2.08
C ILE A 14 -29.54 7.83 -0.79
N ALA A 15 -29.43 6.54 -0.47
CA ALA A 15 -28.46 6.08 0.51
C ALA A 15 -27.07 6.38 -0.05
N THR A 16 -26.53 7.55 0.30
CA THR A 16 -25.12 7.89 0.07
C THR A 16 -24.30 6.95 0.94
N GLY A 17 -24.00 5.77 0.40
CA GLY A 17 -22.97 4.92 0.96
C GLY A 17 -21.69 5.74 0.98
N ALA A 18 -21.19 6.06 2.18
CA ALA A 18 -19.86 6.61 2.33
C ALA A 18 -18.88 5.52 1.86
N ALA A 19 -18.58 5.52 0.56
CA ALA A 19 -17.46 4.78 0.02
C ALA A 19 -16.23 5.38 0.69
N GLY A 20 -15.74 4.73 1.76
CA GLY A 20 -14.45 5.05 2.32
C GLY A 20 -13.44 4.92 1.19
N TRP A 21 -12.81 6.03 0.81
CA TRP A 21 -11.76 6.04 -0.20
C TRP A 21 -10.52 5.40 0.42
N ALA A 22 -10.48 4.06 0.43
CA ALA A 22 -9.25 3.34 0.68
C ALA A 22 -8.29 3.74 -0.44
N LYS A 23 -7.23 4.47 -0.11
CA LYS A 23 -6.19 4.82 -1.08
C LYS A 23 -5.50 3.53 -1.50
N ASN A 24 -5.66 3.16 -2.76
CA ASN A 24 -5.04 1.97 -3.33
C ASN A 24 -3.51 2.14 -3.40
N VAL A 25 -2.77 1.12 -2.98
CA VAL A 25 -1.32 1.07 -3.19
C VAL A 25 -1.05 0.49 -4.57
N THR A 26 -0.72 1.35 -5.53
CA THR A 26 -0.38 0.89 -6.88
C THR A 26 1.11 0.52 -6.95
N LEU A 27 1.40 -0.75 -7.22
CA LEU A 27 2.79 -1.22 -7.44
C LEU A 27 3.18 -1.18 -8.90
N VAL A 28 2.24 -1.55 -9.78
CA VAL A 28 2.41 -1.57 -11.24
C VAL A 28 1.13 -1.05 -11.87
N ARG A 29 1.26 -0.25 -12.93
CA ARG A 29 0.13 0.26 -13.73
C ARG A 29 0.49 0.16 -15.20
N ASP A 30 -0.36 -0.48 -15.99
CA ASP A 30 -0.17 -0.65 -17.44
C ASP A 30 1.20 -1.24 -17.81
N GLY A 31 1.67 -2.21 -17.02
CA GLY A 31 2.99 -2.83 -17.18
C GLY A 31 4.18 -1.94 -16.78
N GLN A 32 3.94 -0.76 -16.21
CA GLN A 32 4.98 0.16 -15.76
C GLN A 32 5.16 0.09 -14.24
N PRO A 33 6.40 0.03 -13.72
CA PRO A 33 6.67 0.00 -12.29
C PRO A 33 6.34 1.36 -11.66
N MET A 34 5.44 1.37 -10.68
CA MET A 34 5.01 2.57 -9.95
C MET A 34 5.60 2.64 -8.54
N ALA A 35 6.32 1.60 -8.11
CA ALA A 35 6.88 1.46 -6.78
C ALA A 35 8.37 1.12 -6.79
N THR A 36 9.04 1.47 -5.70
CA THR A 36 10.43 1.12 -5.41
C THR A 36 10.48 0.34 -4.10
N ILE A 37 11.13 -0.82 -4.12
CA ILE A 37 11.45 -1.59 -2.93
C ILE A 37 12.70 -1.00 -2.28
N VAL A 38 12.62 -0.70 -1.00
CA VAL A 38 13.71 -0.13 -0.21
C VAL A 38 14.07 -1.10 0.91
N VAL A 39 15.36 -1.40 1.02
CA VAL A 39 15.91 -2.26 2.07
C VAL A 39 17.03 -1.52 2.80
N SER A 40 17.24 -1.82 4.09
CA SER A 40 18.35 -1.20 4.82
C SER A 40 19.70 -1.51 4.19
N GLN A 41 20.60 -0.52 4.14
CA GLN A 41 21.98 -0.74 3.72
C GLN A 41 22.70 -1.82 4.55
N THR A 42 22.28 -2.04 5.80
CA THR A 42 22.84 -3.04 6.71
C THR A 42 21.91 -4.26 6.90
N ALA A 43 20.92 -4.45 6.03
CA ALA A 43 20.02 -5.60 6.11
C ALA A 43 20.75 -6.93 5.94
N SER A 44 20.29 -7.95 6.67
CA SER A 44 20.77 -9.33 6.54
C SER A 44 20.50 -9.90 5.15
N GLU A 45 21.24 -10.95 4.77
CA GLU A 45 21.04 -11.64 3.49
C GLU A 45 19.62 -12.20 3.37
N GLN A 46 19.02 -12.67 4.46
CA GLN A 46 17.64 -13.15 4.49
C GLN A 46 16.65 -12.04 4.11
N VAL A 47 16.79 -10.83 4.67
CA VAL A 47 15.90 -9.70 4.36
C VAL A 47 16.11 -9.23 2.92
N ARG A 48 17.35 -9.20 2.43
CA ARG A 48 17.66 -8.89 1.03
C ARG A 48 17.07 -9.93 0.07
N GLY A 49 17.17 -11.21 0.44
CA GLY A 49 16.57 -12.33 -0.27
C GLY A 49 15.05 -12.17 -0.35
N ALA A 50 14.38 -11.88 0.77
CA ALA A 50 12.94 -11.63 0.79
C ALA A 50 12.53 -10.44 -0.08
N ALA A 51 13.28 -9.33 -0.04
CA ALA A 51 13.04 -8.17 -0.88
C ALA A 51 13.21 -8.47 -2.37
N LYS A 52 14.21 -9.30 -2.73
CA LYS A 52 14.39 -9.79 -4.10
C LYS A 52 13.25 -10.71 -4.52
N THR A 53 12.86 -11.67 -3.68
CA THR A 53 11.73 -12.56 -3.94
C THR A 53 10.45 -11.78 -4.20
N LEU A 54 10.19 -10.72 -3.43
CA LEU A 54 9.08 -9.81 -3.69
C LEU A 54 9.17 -9.16 -5.08
N ALA A 55 10.34 -8.62 -5.45
CA ALA A 55 10.57 -8.03 -6.76
C ALA A 55 10.30 -9.05 -7.90
N ASP A 56 10.86 -10.26 -7.76
CA ASP A 56 10.74 -11.34 -8.74
C ASP A 56 9.27 -11.76 -8.93
N TYR A 57 8.49 -11.83 -7.86
CA TYR A 57 7.06 -12.16 -7.96
C TYR A 57 6.21 -11.03 -8.55
N VAL A 58 6.56 -9.76 -8.28
CA VAL A 58 5.88 -8.64 -8.96
C VAL A 58 6.18 -8.67 -10.46
N GLU A 59 7.43 -8.95 -10.85
CA GLU A 59 7.81 -9.10 -12.25
C GLU A 59 7.07 -10.27 -12.91
N GLN A 60 7.01 -11.44 -12.28
CA GLN A 60 6.25 -12.58 -12.80
C GLN A 60 4.76 -12.28 -12.96
N ALA A 61 4.15 -11.56 -12.00
CA ALA A 61 2.72 -11.28 -12.02
C ALA A 61 2.32 -10.20 -13.03
N SER A 62 3.24 -9.31 -13.40
CA SER A 62 2.90 -8.07 -14.13
C SER A 62 3.76 -7.77 -15.36
N GLY A 63 4.89 -8.47 -15.54
CA GLY A 63 5.92 -8.15 -16.53
C GLY A 63 6.77 -6.93 -16.18
N ALA A 64 6.48 -6.21 -15.09
CA ALA A 64 7.19 -5.00 -14.70
C ALA A 64 8.21 -5.26 -13.60
N LYS A 65 9.45 -4.80 -13.82
CA LYS A 65 10.52 -4.90 -12.82
C LYS A 65 10.52 -3.69 -11.89
N LEU A 66 10.27 -3.92 -10.60
CA LEU A 66 10.43 -2.88 -9.59
C LEU A 66 11.91 -2.62 -9.29
N ALA A 67 12.25 -1.37 -9.00
CA ALA A 67 13.57 -1.04 -8.49
C ALA A 67 13.73 -1.57 -7.06
N LEU A 68 14.90 -2.14 -6.74
CA LEU A 68 15.30 -2.54 -5.40
C LEU A 68 16.54 -1.72 -5.02
N VAL A 69 16.42 -0.84 -4.03
CA VAL A 69 17.48 0.10 -3.62
C VAL A 69 17.74 0.05 -2.13
N ALA A 70 18.92 0.50 -1.72
CA ALA A 70 19.24 0.70 -0.31
C ALA A 70 18.56 1.99 0.23
N ASP A 71 18.38 2.08 1.55
CA ASP A 71 17.73 3.20 2.24
C ASP A 71 18.58 4.48 2.38
N ASP A 72 19.71 4.55 1.70
CA ASP A 72 20.50 5.77 1.45
C ASP A 72 20.23 6.37 0.06
N ALA A 73 19.53 5.67 -0.82
CA ALA A 73 19.07 6.19 -2.10
C ALA A 73 17.78 7.02 -1.94
N VAL A 74 17.50 7.88 -2.91
CA VAL A 74 16.21 8.59 -3.04
C VAL A 74 15.27 7.74 -3.91
N PRO A 75 14.29 7.02 -3.34
CA PRO A 75 13.37 6.19 -4.12
C PRO A 75 12.39 7.06 -4.91
N LYS A 76 11.89 6.53 -6.03
CA LYS A 76 10.85 7.16 -6.84
C LYS A 76 9.53 6.41 -6.69
N GLY A 77 8.42 7.13 -6.75
CA GLY A 77 7.09 6.55 -6.66
C GLY A 77 6.77 6.00 -5.26
N THR A 78 5.85 5.04 -5.20
CA THR A 78 5.43 4.40 -3.96
C THR A 78 6.60 3.64 -3.33
N VAL A 79 6.84 3.81 -2.03
CA VAL A 79 7.91 3.10 -1.32
C VAL A 79 7.38 1.83 -0.65
N ILE A 80 8.03 0.70 -0.93
CA ILE A 80 7.84 -0.56 -0.20
C ILE A 80 9.06 -0.77 0.69
N ALA A 81 8.96 -0.39 1.97
CA ALA A 81 10.03 -0.63 2.94
C ALA A 81 9.98 -2.08 3.43
N VAL A 82 11.07 -2.83 3.21
CA VAL A 82 11.19 -4.23 3.64
C VAL A 82 12.19 -4.34 4.79
N GLY A 83 11.72 -4.83 5.93
CA GLY A 83 12.52 -4.92 7.16
C GLY A 83 12.71 -3.57 7.86
N LYS A 84 13.75 -3.48 8.69
CA LYS A 84 14.06 -2.29 9.52
C LYS A 84 14.81 -1.23 8.70
N THR A 85 14.14 -0.59 7.75
CA THR A 85 14.71 0.54 6.99
C THR A 85 14.71 1.82 7.82
N LYS A 86 15.48 2.84 7.41
CA LYS A 86 15.39 4.20 8.01
C LYS A 86 13.97 4.78 8.02
N LEU A 87 13.14 4.45 7.02
CA LEU A 87 11.74 4.89 6.93
C LEU A 87 10.87 4.25 8.02
N ALA A 88 11.12 2.98 8.34
CA ALA A 88 10.40 2.24 9.37
C ALA A 88 11.03 2.39 10.77
N ALA A 89 12.29 2.82 10.84
CA ALA A 89 13.00 3.04 12.10
C ALA A 89 12.37 4.22 12.87
N GLY A 90 12.00 3.97 14.12
CA GLY A 90 11.36 4.98 14.98
C GLY A 90 9.83 4.96 14.98
N GLU A 91 9.20 4.12 14.16
CA GLU A 91 7.76 3.85 14.27
C GLU A 91 7.51 2.60 15.12
N GLU A 92 6.55 2.68 16.05
CA GLU A 92 6.08 1.52 16.83
C GLU A 92 5.09 0.70 15.97
N ILE A 93 5.61 0.07 14.91
CA ILE A 93 4.84 -0.72 13.94
C ILE A 93 4.65 -2.16 14.42
N LEU A 94 5.63 -2.70 15.15
CA LEU A 94 5.60 -4.09 15.62
C LEU A 94 4.78 -4.19 16.91
N PRO A 95 3.73 -5.03 16.94
CA PRO A 95 2.97 -5.26 18.16
C PRO A 95 3.83 -5.95 19.23
N LYS A 96 3.49 -5.73 20.49
CA LYS A 96 4.13 -6.45 21.61
C LYS A 96 3.84 -7.95 21.49
N GLY A 97 4.86 -8.77 21.76
CA GLY A 97 4.73 -10.23 21.76
C GLY A 97 4.79 -10.88 20.38
N LEU A 98 5.17 -10.14 19.33
CA LEU A 98 5.55 -10.74 18.06
C LEU A 98 6.84 -11.55 18.27
N ASP A 99 6.86 -12.78 17.78
CA ASP A 99 8.02 -13.67 17.84
C ASP A 99 8.99 -13.40 16.67
N ASP A 100 10.04 -14.21 16.58
CA ASP A 100 11.13 -14.00 15.62
C ASP A 100 10.71 -14.25 14.14
N ASP A 101 9.63 -15.00 13.92
CA ASP A 101 9.10 -15.31 12.58
C ASP A 101 7.91 -14.42 12.18
N GLY A 102 7.39 -13.64 13.14
CA GLY A 102 6.28 -12.74 12.91
C GLY A 102 6.65 -11.51 12.07
N PHE A 103 5.69 -11.03 11.28
CA PHE A 103 5.85 -9.80 10.49
C PHE A 103 4.57 -8.98 10.45
N VAL A 104 4.72 -7.69 10.14
CA VAL A 104 3.62 -6.75 9.94
C VAL A 104 3.69 -6.22 8.51
N ILE A 105 2.56 -6.24 7.82
CA ILE A 105 2.36 -5.51 6.56
C ILE A 105 1.43 -4.35 6.86
N GLN A 106 1.90 -3.14 6.59
CA GLN A 106 1.14 -1.94 6.85
C GLN A 106 1.26 -0.97 5.69
N VAL A 107 0.12 -0.39 5.33
CA VAL A 107 0.05 0.69 4.35
C VAL A 107 -0.07 2.01 5.09
N ARG A 108 0.75 2.98 4.68
CA ARG A 108 0.64 4.37 5.09
C ARG A 108 0.24 5.20 3.87
N GLY A 109 -0.81 6.01 4.03
CA GLY A 109 -1.17 7.01 3.02
C GLY A 109 -0.15 8.14 2.95
N ASP A 110 -0.45 9.13 2.12
CA ASP A 110 0.44 10.24 1.78
C ASP A 110 1.07 10.87 3.03
N ARG A 111 2.40 10.78 3.10
CA ARG A 111 3.25 11.67 3.90
C ARG A 111 3.76 12.76 2.98
#